data_AF-A0A5C8FL26-F1
#
_entry.id   AF-A0A5C8FL26-F1
#
_cell.length_a   1.000
_cell.length_b   1.000
_cell.length_c   1.000
_cell.angle_alpha   90.00
_cell.angle_beta   90.00
_cell.angle_gamma   90.00
#
_symmetry.space_group_name_H-M   'P 1'
#
loop_
_entity.id
_entity.type
_entity.pdbx_description
1 polymer ?
#
loop_
_entity_poly.entity_id
_entity_poly.type
_entity_poly.pdbx_seq_one_letter_code
_entity_poly.pdbx_strand_id
1 'polypeptide(L)' 'MKAEEIIKILKKNGYYFFNQKGSHMQFKHKVNKNKITVPYHSKQDLNINVIKSIEEHTNLKILKKLNKKKNKINKEEL' A
#
# COMPACT_ATOMS: atom_id res chain seq x y z
N MET A 1 -3.68 -3.96 -7.24
CA MET A 1 -3.23 -2.66 -6.70
C MET A 1 -1.73 -2.60 -6.84
N LYS A 2 -1.23 -1.54 -7.49
CA LYS A 2 0.21 -1.41 -7.71
C LYS A 2 0.90 -0.88 -6.46
N ALA A 3 2.18 -1.19 -6.31
CA ALA A 3 2.98 -0.75 -5.18
C ALA A 3 3.00 0.78 -5.03
N GLU A 4 2.97 1.55 -6.13
CA GLU A 4 2.92 3.01 -6.10
C GLU A 4 1.66 3.55 -5.39
N GLU A 5 0.50 2.90 -5.56
CA GLU A 5 -0.74 3.33 -4.92
C GLU A 5 -0.66 3.12 -3.40
N ILE A 6 -0.07 2.00 -2.96
CA ILE A 6 0.15 1.73 -1.53
C ILE A 6 1.15 2.72 -0.95
N ILE A 7 2.26 2.99 -1.63
CA ILE A 7 3.27 3.95 -1.19
C ILE A 7 2.66 5.36 -1.03
N LYS A 8 1.78 5.79 -1.95
CA LYS A 8 1.05 7.06 -1.81
C LYS A 8 0.16 7.08 -0.58
N ILE A 9 -0.55 5.98 -0.29
CA ILE A 9 -1.38 5.86 0.90
C ILE A 9 -0.54 5.93 2.17
N LEU A 10 0.58 5.19 2.22
CA LEU A 10 1.50 5.20 3.36
C LEU A 10 2.03 6.61 3.62
N LYS A 11 2.55 7.28 2.60
CA LYS A 11 3.05 8.66 2.70
C LYS A 11 1.99 9.64 3.20
N LYS A 12 0.75 9.53 2.72
CA LYS A 12 -0.36 10.38 3.18
C LYS A 12 -0.70 10.15 4.68
N ASN A 13 -0.43 8.96 5.21
CA ASN A 13 -0.65 8.62 6.62
C ASN A 13 0.62 8.73 7.46
N GLY A 14 1.58 9.56 7.06
CA GLY A 14 2.77 9.87 7.85
C GLY A 14 3.89 8.83 7.82
N TYR A 15 3.77 7.79 6.98
CA TYR A 15 4.87 6.85 6.76
C TYR A 15 5.89 7.45 5.80
N TYR A 16 7.16 7.40 6.16
CA TYR A 16 8.26 7.88 5.32
C TYR A 16 9.14 6.70 4.88
N PHE A 17 9.77 6.86 3.73
CA PHE A 17 10.73 5.89 3.20
C PHE A 17 11.96 5.84 4.12
N PHE A 18 12.37 4.64 4.52
CA PHE A 18 13.51 4.43 5.41
C PHE A 18 14.71 3.83 4.68
N ASN A 19 14.51 2.73 3.95
CA ASN A 19 15.59 2.05 3.24
C ASN A 19 15.01 1.16 2.13
N GLN A 20 15.85 0.67 1.22
CA GLN A 20 15.48 -0.31 0.21
C GLN A 20 16.57 -1.34 0.04
N LYS A 21 16.19 -2.62 -0.03
CA LYS A 21 17.08 -3.72 -0.42
C LYS A 21 16.47 -4.43 -1.62
N GLY A 22 17.10 -4.25 -2.79
CA GLY A 22 16.56 -4.74 -4.05
C GLY A 22 15.15 -4.21 -4.32
N SER A 23 14.21 -5.11 -4.63
CA SER A 23 12.80 -4.77 -4.88
C SER A 23 11.95 -4.63 -3.60
N HIS A 24 12.53 -4.50 -2.41
CA HIS A 24 11.75 -4.37 -1.17
C HIS A 24 12.01 -3.01 -0.53
N MET A 25 11.02 -2.13 -0.59
CA MET A 25 11.07 -0.80 0.02
C MET A 25 10.57 -0.86 1.46
N GLN A 26 11.28 -0.22 2.38
CA GLN A 26 10.93 -0.16 3.79
C GLN A 26 10.46 1.23 4.18
N PHE A 27 9.40 1.29 4.99
CA PHE A 27 8.79 2.51 5.49
C PHE A 27 8.69 2.50 7.02
N LYS A 28 8.74 3.68 7.61
CA LYS A 28 8.59 3.91 9.05
C LYS A 28 7.56 5.00 9.32
N HIS A 29 6.97 4.99 10.49
CA HIS A 29 6.13 6.08 10.99
C HIS A 29 6.81 6.71 12.21
N LYS A 30 6.56 8.00 12.48
CA LYS A 30 7.18 8.68 13.64
C LYS A 30 6.68 8.11 14.98
N VAL A 31 5.41 7.70 15.03
CA VAL A 31 4.75 7.18 16.24
C VAL A 31 4.73 5.64 16.29
N ASN A 32 4.66 4.97 15.14
CA ASN A 32 4.59 3.51 15.09
C ASN A 32 6.02 2.97 14.91
N LYS A 33 6.49 2.18 15.87
CA LYS A 33 7.84 1.59 15.87
C LYS A 33 8.02 0.51 14.80
N ASN A 34 6.93 -0.06 14.29
CA ASN A 34 6.98 -1.13 13.30
C ASN A 34 7.43 -0.61 11.93
N LYS A 35 8.34 -1.34 11.30
CA LYS A 35 8.77 -1.10 9.92
C LYS A 35 7.84 -1.85 8.98
N ILE A 36 7.43 -1.20 7.90
CA ILE A 36 6.60 -1.80 6.86
C ILE A 36 7.46 -2.08 5.64
N THR A 37 7.34 -3.28 5.08
CA THR A 37 8.01 -3.62 3.83
C THR A 37 6.97 -3.70 2.71
N VAL A 38 7.22 -2.97 1.63
CA VAL A 38 6.41 -2.96 0.42
C VAL A 38 7.24 -3.56 -0.72
N PRO A 39 6.84 -4.69 -1.29
CA PRO A 39 7.43 -5.17 -2.54
C PRO A 39 7.21 -4.13 -3.64
N TYR A 40 8.28 -3.79 -4.33
CA TYR A 40 8.37 -2.82 -5.40
C TYR A 40 9.06 -3.47 -6.60
N HIS A 41 8.34 -4.41 -7.22
CA HIS A 41 8.75 -5.06 -8.46
C HIS A 41 7.96 -4.49 -9.64
N SER A 42 8.59 -4.45 -10.81
CA SER A 42 8.09 -3.73 -11.97
C SER A 42 6.70 -4.18 -12.41
N LYS A 43 5.74 -3.25 -12.37
CA LYS A 43 4.42 -3.28 -13.05
C LYS A 43 3.39 -4.32 -12.61
N GLN A 44 3.71 -5.21 -11.67
CA GLN A 44 2.74 -6.19 -11.18
C GLN A 44 1.95 -5.66 -9.99
N ASP A 45 0.71 -6.16 -9.89
CA ASP A 45 -0.13 -5.93 -8.74
C ASP A 45 0.38 -6.72 -7.52
N LEU A 46 0.26 -6.11 -6.34
CA LEU A 46 0.58 -6.78 -5.09
C LEU A 46 -0.51 -7.79 -4.73
N ASN A 47 -0.06 -8.97 -4.26
CA ASN A 47 -0.96 -10.01 -3.77
C ASN A 47 -1.81 -9.46 -2.61
N ILE A 48 -3.09 -9.84 -2.56
CA ILE A 48 -4.01 -9.44 -1.49
C ILE A 48 -3.47 -9.73 -0.09
N ASN A 49 -2.70 -10.80 0.09
CA ASN A 49 -2.09 -11.15 1.38
C ASN A 49 -1.03 -10.13 1.80
N VAL A 50 -0.25 -9.59 0.85
CA VAL A 50 0.70 -8.51 1.12
C VAL A 50 -0.07 -7.26 1.55
N ILE A 51 -1.17 -6.94 0.86
CA ILE A 51 -1.99 -5.77 1.20
C ILE A 51 -2.58 -5.93 2.61
N LYS A 52 -3.17 -7.09 2.94
CA LYS A 52 -3.72 -7.38 4.28
C LYS A 52 -2.66 -7.26 5.37
N SER A 53 -1.48 -7.83 5.15
CA SER A 53 -0.37 -7.71 6.10
C SER A 53 0.01 -6.24 6.33
N ILE A 54 0.05 -5.42 5.26
CA ILE A 54 0.28 -3.98 5.40
C ILE A 54 -0.86 -3.32 6.19
N GLU A 55 -2.12 -3.65 5.93
CA GLU A 55 -3.28 -3.12 6.68
C GLU A 55 -3.19 -3.46 8.17
N GLU A 56 -2.86 -4.70 8.53
CA GLU A 56 -2.71 -5.16 9.91
C GLU A 56 -1.63 -4.38 10.66
N HIS A 57 -0.46 -4.19 10.04
CA HIS A 57 0.67 -3.51 10.68
C HIS A 57 0.52 -1.98 10.72
N THR A 58 -0.31 -1.42 9.85
CA THR A 58 -0.51 0.04 9.74
C THR A 58 -1.86 0.53 10.25
N ASN A 59 -2.79 -0.38 10.52
CA ASN A 59 -4.20 -0.14 10.79
C ASN A 59 -4.92 0.69 9.70
N LEU A 60 -4.42 0.66 8.46
CA LEU A 60 -5.00 1.35 7.33
C LEU A 60 -6.00 0.45 6.59
N LYS A 61 -7.05 1.02 6.00
CA LYS A 61 -8.04 0.29 5.17
C LYS A 61 -7.82 0.57 3.69
N ILE A 62 -6.88 -0.13 3.09
CA ILE A 62 -6.47 -0.13 1.67
C ILE A 62 -7.47 -0.94 0.80
N LEU A 63 -7.90 -2.13 1.21
CA LEU A 63 -8.80 -2.99 0.44
C LEU A 63 -10.20 -2.36 0.24
N LYS A 64 -10.71 -1.63 1.23
CA LYS A 64 -11.98 -0.90 1.10
C LYS A 64 -11.92 0.19 0.02
N LYS A 65 -10.75 0.81 -0.19
CA LYS A 65 -10.55 1.81 -1.25
C LYS A 65 -10.52 1.16 -2.64
N LEU A 66 -9.97 -0.05 -2.76
CA LEU A 66 -9.97 -0.80 -4.02
C LEU A 66 -11.38 -1.11 -4.50
N ASN A 67 -12.24 -1.62 -3.61
CA ASN A 67 -13.62 -1.97 -3.97
C ASN A 67 -14.44 -0.72 -4.36
N LYS A 68 -14.23 0.41 -3.68
CA LYS A 68 -14.84 1.69 -4.08
C LYS A 68 -14.37 2.16 -5.45
N LYS A 69 -13.08 2.02 -5.77
CA LYS A 69 -12.51 2.41 -7.08
C LYS A 69 -13.09 1.54 -8.20
N LYS A 70 -13.13 0.22 -8.02
CA LYS A 70 -13.76 -0.71 -8.98
C LYS A 70 -15.24 -0.37 -9.22
N ASN A 71 -16.00 -0.16 -8.15
CA ASN A 71 -17.42 0.18 -8.28
C ASN A 71 -17.67 1.54 -8.93
N LYS A 72 -16.72 2.49 -8.83
CA LYS A 72 -16.80 3.78 -9.53
C LYS A 72 -16.52 3.64 -11.02
N ILE A 73 -15.45 2.91 -11.39
CA ILE A 73 -15.10 2.65 -12.79
C ILE A 73 -16.26 1.97 -13.52
N ASN A 74 -16.82 0.91 -12.92
CA ASN A 74 -17.94 0.19 -13.52
C ASN A 74 -19.22 1.04 -13.68
N LYS A 75 -19.34 2.19 -13.00
CA LYS A 75 -20.47 3.12 -13.15
C LYS A 75 -20.22 4.24 -14.16
N GLU A 76 -18.96 4.48 -14.54
CA GLU A 76 -18.59 5.49 -15.55
C GLU A 76 -18.51 4.90 -16.97
N GLU A 77 -18.51 3.56 -17.09
CA GLU A 77 -18.54 2.81 -18.36
C GLU A 77 -19.97 2.39 -18.81
N LEU A 78 -21.01 2.86 -18.11
CA LEU A 78 -22.45 2.63 -18.37
C LEU A 78 -23.15 3.98 -18.58
#